data_AF-A0A8R2NLU0-F1
#
_entry.id   AF-A0A8R2NLU0-F1
#
_cell.length_a   1.000
_cell.length_b   1.000
_cell.length_c   1.000
_cell.angle_alpha   90.00
_cell.angle_beta   90.00
_cell.angle_gamma   90.00
#
_symmetry.space_group_name_H-M   'P 1'
#
loop_
_entity.id
_entity.type
_entity.pdbx_description
1 polymer ?
#
loop_
_entity_poly.entity_id
_entity_poly.type
_entity_poly.pdbx_seq_one_letter_code
_entity_poly.pdbx_strand_id
1 'polypeptide(L)'
;MAILPNAVQNEILNRTWHQSFVLMAAFWPTNLITLLSGSNSSIEHIVATLIASHRAMRLDSVEYNLVLTLVLCRPDLCDTAEFRNDLTTIGTNAKDALMKHAAFKSPTRYYGILACILSVTEDIAGYIKIIFFEPSVRNVPMHHLVSVIT
;
A
#
# COMPACT_ATOMS: atom_id res chain seq x y z
N MET A 1 -4.71 23.91 -3.76
CA MET A 1 -5.69 23.65 -2.68
C MET A 1 -5.65 22.16 -2.42
N ALA A 2 -5.35 21.74 -1.19
CA ALA A 2 -5.35 20.32 -0.86
C ALA A 2 -6.80 19.81 -0.82
N ILE A 3 -7.06 18.65 -1.42
CA ILE A 3 -8.41 18.03 -1.45
C ILE A 3 -8.83 17.60 -0.03
N LEU A 4 -7.87 17.22 0.82
CA LEU A 4 -8.10 16.81 2.20
C LEU A 4 -7.26 17.64 3.18
N PRO A 5 -7.77 17.98 4.38
CA PRO A 5 -6.96 18.56 5.45
C PRO A 5 -5.83 17.62 5.88
N ASN A 6 -4.69 18.16 6.35
CA ASN A 6 -3.53 17.36 6.78
C ASN A 6 -3.89 16.32 7.87
N ALA A 7 -4.79 16.66 8.80
CA ALA A 7 -5.25 15.73 9.82
C ALA A 7 -5.90 14.47 9.21
N VAL A 8 -6.71 14.64 8.17
CA VAL A 8 -7.38 13.55 7.45
C VAL A 8 -6.39 12.76 6.62
N GLN A 9 -5.43 13.43 5.96
CA GLN A 9 -4.36 12.75 5.24
C GLN A 9 -3.53 11.86 6.19
N ASN A 10 -3.19 12.36 7.38
CA ASN A 10 -2.44 11.62 8.39
C ASN A 10 -3.21 10.41 8.89
N GLU A 11 -4.52 10.53 9.10
CA GLU A 11 -5.35 9.41 9.48
C GLU A 11 -5.34 8.29 8.43
N ILE A 12 -5.55 8.65 7.16
CA ILE A 12 -5.51 7.71 6.04
C ILE A 12 -4.14 7.02 5.95
N LEU A 13 -3.06 7.79 5.99
CA LEU A 13 -1.70 7.28 5.90
C LEU A 13 -1.34 6.39 7.09
N ASN A 14 -1.77 6.74 8.30
CA ASN A 14 -1.56 5.92 9.50
C ASN A 14 -2.19 4.53 9.39
N ARG A 15 -3.32 4.43 8.68
CA ARG A 15 -4.01 3.16 8.45
C ARG A 15 -3.52 2.39 7.22
N THR A 16 -2.80 3.04 6.30
CA THR A 16 -2.47 2.45 4.98
C THR A 16 -0.98 2.45 4.62
N TRP A 17 -0.12 2.98 5.49
CA TRP A 17 1.33 3.09 5.23
C TRP A 17 1.96 1.75 4.86
N HIS A 18 1.55 0.66 5.50
CA HIS A 18 2.11 -0.67 5.30
C HIS A 18 1.74 -1.24 3.92
N GLN A 19 0.48 -1.06 3.50
CA GLN A 19 0.02 -1.41 2.14
C GLN A 19 0.76 -0.59 1.08
N SER A 20 0.88 0.72 1.32
CA SER A 20 1.61 1.63 0.42
C SER A 20 3.10 1.27 0.32
N PHE A 21 3.72 0.91 1.44
CA PHE A 21 5.12 0.48 1.50
C PHE A 21 5.34 -0.81 0.70
N VAL A 22 4.49 -1.83 0.86
CA VAL A 22 4.63 -3.10 0.10
C VAL A 22 4.47 -2.86 -1.40
N LEU A 23 3.49 -2.07 -1.81
CA LEU A 23 3.31 -1.70 -3.22
C LEU A 23 4.55 -1.01 -3.78
N MET A 24 5.10 -0.04 -3.06
CA MET A 24 6.30 0.68 -3.45
C MET A 24 7.55 -0.21 -3.47
N ALA A 25 7.74 -1.06 -2.47
CA ALA A 25 8.82 -2.04 -2.40
C ALA A 25 8.77 -3.04 -3.57
N ALA A 26 7.58 -3.45 -3.98
CA ALA A 26 7.38 -4.34 -5.11
C ALA A 26 7.64 -3.64 -6.46
N PHE A 27 7.37 -2.34 -6.54
CA PHE A 27 7.53 -1.55 -7.76
C PHE A 27 8.95 -0.98 -7.96
N TRP A 28 9.69 -0.72 -6.87
CA TRP A 28 11.03 -0.12 -6.95
C TRP A 28 12.04 -1.00 -7.70
N PRO A 29 13.00 -0.36 -8.40
CA PRO A 29 14.06 -1.10 -9.08
C PRO A 29 14.93 -1.88 -8.09
N THR A 30 15.19 -1.30 -6.91
CA THR A 30 15.92 -1.93 -5.81
C THR A 30 15.19 -3.18 -5.32
N ASN A 31 15.88 -4.31 -5.31
CA ASN A 31 15.31 -5.56 -4.84
C ASN A 31 15.46 -5.68 -3.32
N LEU A 32 14.44 -5.26 -2.57
CA LEU A 32 14.47 -5.38 -1.11
C LEU A 32 14.46 -6.85 -0.64
N ILE A 33 13.98 -7.79 -1.47
CA ILE A 33 13.95 -9.22 -1.15
C ILE A 33 15.37 -9.78 -0.98
N THR A 34 16.33 -9.28 -1.76
CA THR A 34 17.73 -9.73 -1.64
C THR A 34 18.38 -9.29 -0.33
N LEU A 35 17.89 -8.20 0.28
CA LEU A 35 18.38 -7.76 1.60
C LEU A 35 17.94 -8.70 2.73
N LEU A 36 16.83 -9.42 2.52
CA LEU A 36 16.28 -10.39 3.47
C LEU A 36 16.73 -11.83 3.15
N SER A 37 17.46 -12.02 2.04
CA SER A 37 17.92 -13.34 1.61
C SER A 37 19.10 -13.81 2.45
N GLY A 38 18.94 -14.91 3.18
CA GLY A 38 19.95 -15.48 4.07
C GLY A 38 19.65 -15.33 5.56
N SER A 39 18.53 -14.69 5.92
CA SER A 39 18.05 -14.68 7.30
C SER A 39 17.34 -15.97 7.67
N ASN A 40 17.57 -16.44 8.90
CA ASN A 40 16.81 -17.54 9.52
C ASN A 40 15.53 -17.04 10.22
N SER A 41 15.22 -15.74 10.10
CA SER A 41 14.03 -15.13 10.68
C SER A 41 12.78 -15.48 9.88
N SER A 42 11.80 -16.12 10.52
CA SER A 42 10.49 -16.39 9.93
C SER A 42 9.77 -15.11 9.51
N ILE A 43 9.95 -14.02 10.28
CA ILE A 43 9.35 -12.71 10.02
C ILE A 43 9.89 -12.11 8.73
N GLU A 44 11.21 -12.16 8.53
CA GLU A 44 11.84 -11.68 7.31
C GLU A 44 11.42 -12.50 6.10
N HIS A 45 11.28 -13.82 6.25
CA HIS A 45 10.79 -14.68 5.18
C HIS A 45 9.35 -14.34 4.77
N ILE A 46 8.46 -14.07 5.73
CA ILE A 46 7.07 -13.65 5.47
C ILE A 46 7.05 -12.34 4.68
N VAL A 47 7.79 -11.32 5.13
CA VAL A 47 7.81 -10.02 4.47
C VAL A 47 8.46 -10.10 3.09
N ALA A 48 9.55 -10.85 2.95
CA ALA A 48 10.20 -11.12 1.66
C ALA A 48 9.23 -11.80 0.67
N THR A 49 8.50 -12.81 1.13
CA THR A 49 7.52 -13.54 0.31
C THR A 49 6.37 -12.64 -0.13
N LEU A 50 5.89 -11.77 0.75
CA LEU A 50 4.86 -10.79 0.43
C LEU A 50 5.32 -9.79 -0.65
N ILE A 51 6.51 -9.22 -0.50
CA ILE A 51 7.06 -8.29 -1.49
C ILE A 51 7.29 -9.03 -2.82
N ALA A 52 7.77 -10.27 -2.77
CA ALA A 52 7.98 -11.11 -3.95
C ALA A 52 6.67 -11.41 -4.69
N SER A 53 5.58 -11.73 -3.98
CA SER A 53 4.27 -12.00 -4.60
C SER A 53 3.72 -10.75 -5.29
N HIS A 54 3.85 -9.57 -4.66
CA HIS A 54 3.46 -8.30 -5.26
C HIS A 54 4.34 -7.94 -6.47
N ARG A 55 5.66 -8.19 -6.40
CA ARG A 55 6.57 -7.95 -7.52
C ARG A 55 6.29 -8.89 -8.69
N ALA A 56 5.93 -10.14 -8.41
CA ALA A 56 5.54 -11.12 -9.42
C ALA A 56 4.27 -10.71 -10.18
N MET A 57 3.41 -9.86 -9.60
CA MET A 57 2.28 -9.28 -10.31
C MET A 57 2.72 -8.37 -11.45
N ARG A 58 3.94 -7.82 -11.43
CA ARG A 58 4.47 -6.95 -12.50
C ARG A 58 3.48 -5.85 -12.88
N LEU A 59 2.98 -5.12 -11.88
CA LEU A 59 2.12 -3.97 -12.13
C LEU A 59 2.87 -2.99 -13.04
N ASP A 60 2.23 -2.55 -14.12
CA ASP A 60 2.77 -1.39 -14.85
C ASP A 60 2.53 -0.10 -14.06
N SER A 61 3.06 1.02 -14.56
CA SER A 61 2.92 2.32 -13.89
C SER A 61 1.46 2.77 -13.74
N VAL A 62 0.57 2.43 -14.68
CA VAL A 62 -0.85 2.79 -14.62
C VAL A 62 -1.56 1.95 -13.55
N GLU A 63 -1.38 0.62 -13.59
CA GLU A 63 -1.90 -0.30 -12.59
C GLU A 63 -1.41 0.07 -11.19
N TYR A 64 -0.12 0.36 -11.04
CA TYR A 64 0.47 0.77 -9.75
C TYR A 64 -0.22 2.01 -9.17
N ASN A 65 -0.35 3.09 -9.96
CA ASN A 65 -0.95 4.33 -9.48
C ASN A 65 -2.44 4.16 -9.15
N LEU A 66 -3.18 3.39 -9.95
CA LEU A 66 -4.59 3.11 -9.68
C LEU A 66 -4.77 2.26 -8.44
N VAL A 67 -3.92 1.24 -8.24
CA VAL A 67 -3.93 0.40 -7.03
C VAL A 67 -3.58 1.20 -5.79
N LEU A 68 -2.56 2.05 -5.85
CA LEU A 68 -2.21 2.96 -4.75
C LEU A 68 -3.37 3.91 -4.43
N THR A 69 -4.05 4.43 -5.45
CA THR A 69 -5.25 5.27 -5.28
C THR A 69 -6.36 4.50 -4.57
N LEU A 70 -6.61 3.24 -4.94
CA LEU A 70 -7.60 2.38 -4.28
C LEU A 70 -7.26 2.07 -2.82
N VAL A 71 -5.97 1.94 -2.48
CA VAL A 71 -5.52 1.74 -1.10
C VAL A 71 -5.77 2.98 -0.25
N LEU A 72 -5.44 4.16 -0.79
CA LEU A 72 -5.50 5.44 -0.06
C LEU A 72 -6.93 6.02 0.00
N CYS A 73 -7.73 5.85 -1.05
CA CYS A 73 -9.03 6.50 -1.20
C CYS A 73 -10.19 5.59 -0.80
N ARG A 74 -10.09 4.95 0.37
CA ARG A 74 -11.20 4.14 0.90
C ARG A 74 -12.05 4.96 1.88
N PRO A 75 -13.39 4.96 1.74
CA PRO A 75 -14.26 5.80 2.57
C PRO A 75 -14.29 5.40 4.04
N ASP A 76 -13.96 4.16 4.39
CA ASP A 76 -13.85 3.68 5.78
C ASP A 76 -12.64 4.27 6.54
N LEU A 77 -11.72 4.92 5.83
CA LEU A 77 -10.54 5.56 6.44
C LEU A 77 -10.81 6.98 6.92
N CYS A 78 -12.03 7.51 6.74
CA CYS A 78 -12.38 8.87 7.13
C CYS A 78 -13.71 8.95 7.88
N ASP A 79 -13.68 9.59 9.05
CA ASP A 79 -14.86 9.75 9.91
C ASP A 79 -15.77 10.92 9.48
N THR A 80 -15.29 11.84 8.64
CA THR A 80 -16.06 13.00 8.18
C THR A 80 -16.84 12.70 6.90
N ALA A 81 -18.16 12.95 6.92
CA ALA A 81 -19.06 12.59 5.82
C ALA A 81 -18.72 13.27 4.48
N GLU A 82 -18.29 14.53 4.50
CA GLU A 82 -17.89 15.28 3.31
C GLU A 82 -16.73 14.58 2.58
N PHE A 83 -15.62 14.34 3.27
CA PHE A 83 -14.44 13.70 2.70
C PHE A 83 -14.69 12.25 2.27
N ARG A 84 -15.60 11.53 2.94
CA ARG A 84 -16.00 10.18 2.48
C ARG A 84 -16.59 10.17 1.08
N ASN A 85 -17.37 11.19 0.72
CA ASN A 85 -17.96 11.29 -0.61
C ASN A 85 -16.89 11.54 -1.67
N ASP A 86 -15.91 12.41 -1.37
CA ASP A 86 -14.77 12.66 -2.25
C ASP A 86 -13.93 11.40 -2.45
N LEU A 87 -13.57 10.71 -1.36
CA LEU A 87 -12.82 9.46 -1.41
C LEU A 87 -13.56 8.37 -2.19
N THR A 88 -14.87 8.25 -2.01
CA THR A 88 -15.72 7.29 -2.75
C THR A 88 -15.73 7.59 -4.23
N THR A 89 -15.82 8.86 -4.62
CA THR A 89 -15.79 9.29 -6.02
C THR A 89 -14.44 8.97 -6.65
N ILE A 90 -13.34 9.34 -5.99
CA ILE A 90 -11.98 9.06 -6.47
C ILE A 90 -11.74 7.55 -6.58
N GLY A 91 -12.10 6.79 -5.54
CA GLY A 91 -11.96 5.34 -5.51
C GLY A 91 -12.78 4.64 -6.60
N THR A 92 -14.00 5.10 -6.86
CA THR A 92 -14.86 4.55 -7.94
C THR A 92 -14.25 4.81 -9.31
N ASN A 93 -13.76 6.03 -9.56
CA ASN A 93 -13.10 6.37 -10.81
C ASN A 93 -11.82 5.56 -11.02
N ALA A 94 -11.01 5.38 -9.98
CA ALA A 94 -9.79 4.57 -10.03
C ALA A 94 -10.11 3.08 -10.29
N LYS A 95 -11.15 2.55 -9.66
CA LYS A 95 -11.63 1.18 -9.87
C LYS A 95 -12.04 0.97 -11.33
N ASP A 96 -12.87 1.85 -11.87
CA ASP A 96 -13.37 1.74 -13.24
C ASP A 96 -12.25 1.89 -14.27
N ALA A 97 -11.30 2.80 -14.02
CA ALA A 97 -10.10 2.94 -14.83
C ALA A 97 -9.22 1.67 -14.78
N LEU A 98 -9.04 1.08 -13.58
CA LEU A 98 -8.25 -0.13 -13.40
C LEU A 98 -8.91 -1.33 -14.10
N MET A 99 -10.22 -1.49 -13.98
CA MET A 99 -10.96 -2.53 -14.67
C MET A 99 -10.79 -2.44 -16.19
N LYS A 100 -10.95 -1.24 -16.76
CA LYS A 100 -10.76 -1.00 -18.20
C LYS A 100 -9.32 -1.29 -18.63
N HIS A 101 -8.33 -0.76 -17.90
CA HIS A 101 -6.91 -0.95 -18.20
C HIS A 101 -6.49 -2.42 -18.10
N ALA A 102 -6.89 -3.11 -17.03
CA ALA A 102 -6.58 -4.52 -16.80
C ALA A 102 -7.21 -5.44 -17.86
N ALA A 103 -8.43 -5.13 -18.31
CA ALA A 103 -9.14 -5.90 -19.33
C ALA A 103 -8.40 -5.93 -20.68
N PHE A 104 -7.66 -4.87 -21.04
CA PHE A 104 -6.80 -4.87 -22.23
C PHE A 104 -5.66 -5.90 -22.15
N LYS A 105 -5.23 -6.27 -20.94
CA LYS A 105 -4.16 -7.27 -20.74
C LYS A 105 -4.70 -8.68 -20.60
N SER A 106 -5.72 -8.87 -19.76
CA SER A 106 -6.37 -10.16 -19.53
C SER A 106 -7.70 -9.99 -18.78
N PRO A 107 -8.75 -10.77 -19.10
CA PRO A 107 -10.03 -10.74 -18.39
C PRO A 107 -9.92 -10.97 -16.87
N THR A 108 -8.91 -11.71 -16.42
CA THR A 108 -8.73 -12.06 -15.00
C THR A 108 -7.77 -11.15 -14.25
N ARG A 109 -7.09 -10.23 -14.96
CA ARG A 109 -6.03 -9.39 -14.40
C ARG A 109 -6.52 -8.53 -13.23
N TYR A 110 -7.70 -7.93 -13.38
CA TYR A 110 -8.32 -7.10 -12.35
C TYR A 110 -8.50 -7.87 -11.02
N TYR A 111 -9.05 -9.09 -11.09
CA TYR A 111 -9.27 -9.91 -9.90
C TYR A 111 -7.96 -10.36 -9.26
N GLY A 112 -6.94 -10.68 -10.05
CA GLY A 112 -5.61 -10.98 -9.53
C GLY A 112 -5.00 -9.80 -8.78
N ILE A 113 -5.17 -8.58 -9.29
CA ILE A 113 -4.72 -7.35 -8.62
C ILE A 113 -5.46 -7.14 -7.30
N LEU A 114 -6.79 -7.29 -7.28
CA LEU A 114 -7.59 -7.14 -6.06
C LEU A 114 -7.18 -8.15 -4.97
N ALA A 115 -6.98 -9.41 -5.34
CA ALA A 115 -6.53 -10.44 -4.40
C ALA A 115 -5.16 -10.10 -3.80
N CYS A 116 -4.28 -9.50 -4.60
CA CYS A 116 -2.96 -9.05 -4.13
C CYS A 116 -3.08 -7.93 -3.09
N ILE A 117 -3.91 -6.91 -3.33
CA ILE A 117 -4.13 -5.79 -2.38
C ILE A 117 -4.64 -6.31 -1.03
N LEU A 118 -5.60 -7.23 -1.06
CA LEU A 118 -6.21 -7.81 0.15
C LEU A 118 -5.26 -8.70 0.95
N SER A 119 -4.12 -9.11 0.37
CA SER A 119 -3.14 -9.96 1.07
C SER A 119 -2.26 -9.19 2.07
N VAL A 120 -2.28 -7.86 2.05
CA VAL A 120 -1.53 -7.03 3.00
C VAL A 120 -2.42 -6.71 4.21
N THR A 121 -2.21 -7.43 5.31
CA THR A 121 -2.98 -7.32 6.56
C THR A 121 -2.28 -6.44 7.60
N GLU A 122 -3.00 -6.05 8.66
CA GLU A 122 -2.43 -5.26 9.77
C GLU A 122 -1.32 -6.02 10.54
N ASP A 123 -1.42 -7.35 10.67
CA ASP A 123 -0.40 -8.17 11.33
C ASP A 123 0.97 -8.00 10.65
N ILE A 124 0.96 -7.91 9.31
CA ILE A 124 2.16 -7.71 8.49
C ILE A 124 2.76 -6.32 8.72
N ALA A 125 1.95 -5.31 9.08
CA ALA A 125 2.43 -3.96 9.35
C ALA A 125 3.46 -3.94 10.48
N GLY A 126 3.24 -4.74 11.54
CA GLY A 126 4.19 -4.89 12.64
C GLY A 126 5.54 -5.46 12.17
N TYR A 127 5.50 -6.49 11.32
CA TYR A 127 6.69 -7.11 10.75
C TYR A 127 7.47 -6.17 9.83
N ILE A 128 6.78 -5.42 8.98
CA ILE A 128 7.41 -4.39 8.13
C ILE A 128 8.10 -3.34 8.98
N LYS A 129 7.45 -2.89 10.06
CA LYS A 129 8.02 -1.90 10.98
C LYS A 129 9.33 -2.40 11.58
N ILE A 130 9.33 -3.60 12.16
CA ILE A 130 10.49 -4.23 12.80
C ILE A 130 11.66 -4.33 11.82
N ILE A 131 11.40 -4.75 10.58
CA ILE A 131 12.46 -5.01 9.60
C ILE A 131 13.02 -3.72 9.01
N PHE A 132 12.17 -2.80 8.55
CA PHE A 132 12.60 -1.69 7.71
C PHE A 132 12.69 -0.35 8.44
N PHE A 133 11.94 -0.16 9.51
CA PHE A 133 11.82 1.14 10.18
C PHE A 133 12.60 1.16 11.50
N GLU A 134 12.40 0.16 12.37
CA GLU A 134 13.04 0.12 13.69
C GLU A 134 14.58 0.21 13.68
N PRO A 135 15.32 -0.34 12.69
CA PRO A 135 16.77 -0.14 12.63
C PRO A 135 17.20 1.33 12.54
N SER A 136 16.36 2.18 11.93
CA SER A 136 16.66 3.61 11.73
C SER A 136 15.98 4.51 12.78
N VAL A 137 14.71 4.24 13.08
CA VAL A 137 13.87 5.10 13.93
C VAL A 137 13.65 4.54 15.34
N ARG A 138 14.16 3.33 15.63
CA ARG A 138 14.01 2.63 16.91
C ARG A 138 12.54 2.51 17.31
N ASN A 139 12.18 2.98 18.52
CA ASN A 139 10.87 2.82 19.11
C ASN A 139 9.87 3.94 18.75
N VAL A 140 10.17 4.77 17.75
CA VAL A 140 9.24 5.84 17.35
C VAL A 140 7.95 5.21 16.79
N PRO A 141 6.76 5.59 17.30
CA PRO A 141 5.49 5.11 16.77
C PRO A 141 5.30 5.53 15.30
N MET A 142 4.71 4.65 14.48
CA MET A 142 4.48 4.95 13.05
C MET A 142 3.61 6.20 12.85
N HIS A 143 2.64 6.44 13.73
CA HIS A 143 1.78 7.63 13.61
C HIS A 143 2.56 8.94 13.74
N HIS A 144 3.62 8.95 14.54
CA HIS A 144 4.50 10.10 14.68
C HIS A 144 5.36 10.28 13.42
N LEU A 145 5.89 9.20 12.86
CA LEU A 145 6.67 9.24 11.61
C LEU A 145 5.83 9.78 10.45
N VAL A 146 4.60 9.30 10.30
CA VAL A 146 3.68 9.78 9.25
C VAL A 146 3.43 11.27 9.41
N SER A 147 3.15 11.74 10.63
CA SER A 147 2.83 13.16 10.87
C SER A 147 3.98 14.14 10.65
N VAL A 148 5.23 13.66 10.65
CA VAL A 148 6.42 14.51 10.46
C VAL A 148 6.80 14.64 8.98
N ILE A 149 6.32 13.73 8.13
CA ILE A 149 6.63 13.68 6.69
C ILE A 149 5.57 14.42 5.85
N THR A 150 4.40 14.71 6.43
CA THR A 150 3.25 15.37 5.81
C THR A 150 3.07 16.82 6.27
#